data_AF-A0A4R5EDP0-F1
#
_entry.id   AF-A0A4R5EDP0-F1
#
_cell.length_a   1.000
_cell.length_b   1.000
_cell.length_c   1.000
_cell.angle_alpha   90.00
_cell.angle_beta   90.00
_cell.angle_gamma   90.00
#
_symmetry.space_group_name_H-M   'P 1'
#
loop_
_entity.id
_entity.type
_entity.pdbx_description
1 polymer ?
#
loop_
_entity_poly.entity_id
_entity_poly.type
_entity_poly.pdbx_seq_one_letter_code
_entity_poly.pdbx_strand_id
1 'polypeptide(L)'
;MTAEAVRGPVFSGRGAPAGAFAGAAGGMVWGAAMVSLGMLPDVAVLAGSGAPWLGFVLNMLISVAVGAVFGLLAAHQRIRSSELLFWGLAYGMFWWFLGTLTLLPLLSGTPMTWSLDAAQEALPSLFGHLYYGAVTAVVFALLQRDGRSVAADHLRPRTLLRGLLAAGIVGGVLALTAGDRLGWLPVVALAMGVGYPLVFTGRAEGTGPAIVRGTAYGFVWWIVAGLTCTPLLDAGRLDWSESAVAEATSTLAPYLLAGAGIAAVFGWLGSLARALFVDDVRLRTRAAGTRGLRVVGYGALSGLVGGVLFGFVWGTVDVLPTVAKLVGADGDAAGWVVHLLIAQGIGVSYALLFRGRAYDLVSGVGWGLSYGFFWWVFGGLTLMPATLGVPLWWTAPTIAADFASLIGHLAYGGALGAVLAWLEHRENPWWLARNDLEAARAAARRDQVLGSAPALWILTALIALTVPVMVAGA
;
A
#
# COMPACT_ATOMS: atom_id res chain seq x y z
N MET A 1 14.95 15.83 34.89
CA MET A 1 15.52 14.59 34.32
C MET A 1 15.00 14.42 32.91
N THR A 2 15.85 14.56 31.90
CA THR A 2 15.48 14.44 30.49
C THR A 2 15.18 12.97 30.15
N ALA A 3 14.15 12.73 29.34
CA ALA A 3 13.69 11.40 28.94
C ALA A 3 14.73 10.58 28.13
N GLU A 4 15.91 11.13 27.87
CA GLU A 4 17.05 10.42 27.28
C GLU A 4 17.77 9.49 28.26
N ALA A 5 17.68 9.73 29.57
CA ALA A 5 18.48 9.01 30.56
C ALA A 5 18.01 7.57 30.88
N VAL A 6 16.94 7.05 30.26
CA VAL A 6 16.37 5.71 30.55
C VAL A 6 16.58 4.70 29.41
N ARG A 7 17.22 5.08 28.30
CA ARG A 7 17.39 4.15 27.17
C ARG A 7 18.85 3.74 27.02
N GLY A 8 19.16 2.53 27.51
CA GLY A 8 20.48 1.90 27.43
C GLY A 8 21.03 1.81 25.99
N PRO A 9 22.32 1.45 25.86
CA PRO A 9 23.04 1.51 24.60
C PRO A 9 22.35 0.69 23.50
N VAL A 10 22.42 1.20 22.26
CA VAL A 10 22.00 0.50 21.05
C VAL A 10 22.86 -0.76 20.92
N PHE A 11 22.32 -1.93 21.25
CA PHE A 11 22.94 -3.21 20.90
C PHE A 11 22.76 -3.46 19.39
N SER A 12 23.53 -2.74 18.57
CA SER A 12 23.59 -2.91 17.11
C SER A 12 23.96 -4.35 16.69
N GLY A 13 24.72 -5.06 17.54
CA GLY A 13 25.19 -6.42 17.27
C GLY A 13 24.12 -7.52 17.22
N ARG A 14 22.87 -7.27 17.64
CA ARG A 14 21.78 -8.28 17.55
C ARG A 14 20.92 -8.17 16.29
N GLY A 15 20.94 -7.03 15.59
CA GLY A 15 20.12 -6.82 14.39
C GLY A 15 20.58 -7.65 13.20
N ALA A 16 21.89 -7.65 12.92
CA ALA A 16 22.48 -8.43 11.83
C ALA A 16 22.21 -9.95 11.91
N PRO A 17 22.47 -10.66 13.03
CA PRO A 17 22.23 -12.11 13.09
C PRO A 17 20.74 -12.48 12.98
N ALA A 18 19.84 -11.69 13.59
CA ALA A 18 18.40 -11.90 13.44
C ALA A 18 17.95 -11.62 11.99
N GLY A 19 18.52 -10.59 11.36
CA GLY A 19 18.30 -10.25 9.96
C GLY A 19 18.81 -11.35 9.03
N ALA A 20 20.00 -11.89 9.26
CA ALA A 20 20.61 -12.98 8.51
C ALA A 20 19.73 -14.24 8.52
N PHE A 21 19.23 -14.61 9.71
CA PHE A 21 18.30 -15.73 9.84
C PHE A 21 16.97 -15.46 9.12
N ALA A 22 16.42 -14.26 9.27
CA ALA A 22 15.19 -13.87 8.59
C ALA A 22 15.35 -13.84 7.06
N GLY A 23 16.50 -13.37 6.57
CA GLY A 23 16.89 -13.40 5.17
C GLY A 23 17.04 -14.83 4.66
N ALA A 24 17.60 -15.73 5.46
CA ALA A 24 17.63 -17.16 5.10
C ALA A 24 16.22 -17.74 4.94
N ALA A 25 15.28 -17.38 5.82
CA ALA A 25 13.89 -17.81 5.69
C ALA A 25 13.21 -17.24 4.42
N GLY A 26 13.41 -15.95 4.13
CA GLY A 26 12.93 -15.34 2.89
C GLY A 26 13.56 -15.96 1.64
N GLY A 27 14.87 -16.21 1.69
CA GLY A 27 15.64 -16.83 0.62
C GLY A 27 15.25 -18.27 0.34
N MET A 28 14.80 -19.00 1.37
CA MET A 28 14.24 -20.34 1.21
C MET A 28 12.90 -20.31 0.46
N VAL A 29 12.01 -19.38 0.82
CA VAL A 29 10.72 -19.19 0.11
C VAL A 29 10.97 -18.80 -1.34
N TRP A 30 11.86 -17.83 -1.57
CA TRP A 30 12.20 -17.41 -2.92
C TRP A 30 12.92 -18.52 -3.72
N GLY A 31 13.85 -19.24 -3.08
CA GLY A 31 14.54 -20.38 -3.67
C GLY A 31 13.58 -21.51 -4.07
N ALA A 32 12.55 -21.79 -3.27
CA ALA A 32 11.52 -22.77 -3.62
C ALA A 32 10.71 -22.34 -4.85
N ALA A 33 10.35 -21.06 -4.95
CA ALA A 33 9.70 -20.53 -6.16
C ALA A 33 10.63 -20.58 -7.38
N MET A 34 11.93 -20.25 -7.23
CA MET A 34 12.91 -20.38 -8.31
C MET A 34 13.08 -21.82 -8.80
N VAL A 35 12.98 -22.82 -7.92
CA VAL A 35 12.94 -24.24 -8.34
C VAL A 35 11.72 -24.50 -9.20
N SER A 36 10.54 -24.04 -8.77
CA SER A 36 9.28 -24.25 -9.52
C SER A 36 9.26 -23.52 -10.86
N LEU A 37 9.94 -22.37 -10.95
CA LEU A 37 9.97 -21.51 -12.14
C LEU A 37 11.19 -21.78 -13.03
N GLY A 38 12.12 -22.64 -12.61
CA GLY A 38 13.34 -22.96 -13.37
C GLY A 38 14.38 -21.83 -13.41
N MET A 39 14.36 -20.90 -12.44
CA MET A 39 15.17 -19.67 -12.45
C MET A 39 16.50 -19.78 -11.70
N LEU A 40 16.82 -20.94 -11.12
CA LEU A 40 18.09 -21.12 -10.40
C LEU A 40 19.34 -20.97 -11.29
N PRO A 41 19.37 -21.42 -12.56
CA PRO A 41 20.50 -21.17 -13.45
C PRO A 41 20.83 -19.69 -13.62
N ASP A 42 19.83 -18.79 -13.60
CA ASP A 42 20.03 -17.35 -13.76
C ASP A 42 20.94 -16.76 -12.68
N VAL A 43 20.85 -17.31 -11.46
CA VAL A 43 21.72 -16.92 -10.34
C VAL A 43 23.10 -17.60 -10.44
N ALA A 44 23.15 -18.84 -10.94
CA ALA A 44 24.39 -19.61 -11.06
C ALA A 44 25.40 -18.96 -12.03
N VAL A 45 24.92 -18.17 -12.99
CA VAL A 45 25.73 -17.40 -13.95
C VAL A 45 26.74 -16.50 -13.23
N LEU A 46 26.42 -15.99 -12.03
CA LEU A 46 27.33 -15.16 -11.23
C LEU A 46 28.61 -15.90 -10.81
N ALA A 47 28.60 -17.24 -10.81
CA ALA A 47 29.77 -18.08 -10.58
C ALA A 47 30.28 -18.78 -11.86
N GLY A 48 29.86 -18.31 -13.04
CA GLY A 48 30.24 -18.90 -14.33
C GLY A 48 29.70 -20.31 -14.55
N SER A 49 28.55 -20.66 -13.96
CA SER A 49 27.95 -22.00 -14.03
C SER A 49 26.48 -21.94 -14.42
N GLY A 50 25.96 -23.00 -15.03
CA GLY A 50 24.52 -23.19 -15.25
C GLY A 50 23.87 -24.15 -14.23
N ALA A 51 24.62 -24.62 -13.23
CA ALA A 51 24.15 -25.67 -12.33
C ALA A 51 23.10 -25.15 -11.33
N PRO A 52 21.85 -25.68 -11.32
CA PRO A 52 20.78 -25.18 -10.45
C PRO A 52 21.13 -25.19 -8.95
N TRP A 53 21.82 -26.23 -8.49
CA TRP A 53 22.21 -26.34 -7.07
C TRP A 53 23.16 -25.21 -6.66
N LEU A 54 24.05 -24.76 -7.55
CA LEU A 54 24.97 -23.65 -7.27
C LEU A 54 24.21 -22.33 -7.23
N GLY A 55 23.25 -22.15 -8.14
CA GLY A 55 22.31 -21.03 -8.10
C GLY A 55 21.54 -20.95 -6.79
N PHE A 56 21.08 -22.09 -6.26
CA PHE A 56 20.42 -22.16 -4.96
C PHE A 56 21.35 -21.75 -3.81
N VAL A 57 22.60 -22.25 -3.79
CA VAL A 57 23.60 -21.88 -2.78
C VAL A 57 23.90 -20.38 -2.82
N LEU A 58 24.12 -19.83 -4.01
CA LEU A 58 24.37 -18.39 -4.18
C LEU A 58 23.17 -17.55 -3.75
N ASN A 59 21.95 -17.93 -4.14
CA ASN A 59 20.73 -17.30 -3.64
C ASN A 59 20.70 -17.28 -2.11
N MET A 60 21.04 -18.40 -1.45
CA MET A 60 21.02 -18.45 0.01
C MET A 60 22.08 -17.54 0.65
N LEU A 61 23.30 -17.50 0.10
CA LEU A 61 24.36 -16.62 0.59
C LEU A 61 23.99 -15.14 0.43
N ILE A 62 23.44 -14.76 -0.73
CA ILE A 62 22.96 -13.41 -1.00
C ILE A 62 21.81 -13.07 -0.04
N SER A 63 20.84 -13.97 0.12
CA SER A 63 19.68 -13.80 1.02
C SER A 63 20.10 -13.58 2.48
N VAL A 64 21.10 -14.32 2.97
CA VAL A 64 21.67 -14.13 4.31
C VAL A 64 22.30 -12.75 4.45
N ALA A 65 23.11 -12.32 3.48
CA ALA A 65 23.78 -11.02 3.51
C ALA A 65 22.77 -9.86 3.44
N VAL A 66 21.83 -9.93 2.49
CA VAL A 66 20.77 -8.94 2.30
C VAL A 66 19.85 -8.88 3.53
N GLY A 67 19.49 -10.02 4.10
CA GLY A 67 18.72 -10.08 5.35
C GLY A 67 19.45 -9.45 6.53
N ALA A 68 20.77 -9.66 6.65
CA ALA A 68 21.57 -9.02 7.69
C ALA A 68 21.53 -7.48 7.58
N VAL A 69 21.59 -6.94 6.35
CA VAL A 69 21.43 -5.51 6.09
C VAL A 69 20.04 -5.03 6.50
N PHE A 70 18.98 -5.76 6.14
CA PHE A 70 17.62 -5.43 6.58
C PHE A 70 17.51 -5.36 8.11
N GLY A 71 18.05 -6.36 8.82
CA GLY A 71 18.02 -6.41 10.28
C GLY A 71 18.80 -5.27 10.93
N LEU A 72 19.93 -4.85 10.35
CA LEU A 72 20.68 -3.67 10.79
C LEU A 72 19.87 -2.38 10.62
N LEU A 73 19.26 -2.18 9.45
CA LEU A 73 18.43 -1.00 9.15
C LEU A 73 17.21 -0.93 10.08
N ALA A 74 16.47 -2.04 10.22
CA ALA A 74 15.29 -2.13 11.06
C ALA A 74 15.61 -1.88 12.54
N ALA A 75 16.71 -2.44 13.04
CA ALA A 75 17.16 -2.23 14.43
C ALA A 75 17.65 -0.80 14.67
N HIS A 76 18.40 -0.22 13.71
CA HIS A 76 18.91 1.15 13.81
C HIS A 76 17.77 2.18 13.80
N GLN A 77 16.80 2.01 12.90
CA GLN A 77 15.64 2.88 12.79
C GLN A 77 14.58 2.62 13.87
N ARG A 78 14.72 1.55 14.68
CA ARG A 78 13.76 1.16 15.74
C ARG A 78 12.32 1.03 15.22
N ILE A 79 12.18 0.44 14.03
CA ILE A 79 10.87 0.22 13.40
C ILE A 79 10.10 -0.81 14.23
N ARG A 80 8.82 -0.52 14.49
CA ARG A 80 7.93 -1.41 15.26
C ARG A 80 7.59 -2.67 14.45
N SER A 81 7.48 -3.82 15.11
CA SER A 81 7.21 -5.10 14.46
C SER A 81 5.96 -5.11 13.56
N SER A 82 4.88 -4.43 13.95
CA SER A 82 3.64 -4.34 13.15
C SER A 82 3.76 -3.45 11.90
N GLU A 83 4.85 -2.70 11.76
CA GLU A 83 5.11 -1.82 10.62
C GLU A 83 6.13 -2.43 9.64
N LEU A 84 6.81 -3.52 10.04
CA LEU A 84 7.91 -4.10 9.27
C LEU A 84 7.46 -4.75 7.97
N LEU A 85 6.24 -5.28 7.86
CA LEU A 85 5.77 -5.95 6.65
C LEU A 85 5.92 -5.05 5.41
N PHE A 86 5.45 -3.80 5.49
CA PHE A 86 5.51 -2.87 4.36
C PHE A 86 6.94 -2.42 4.06
N TRP A 87 7.78 -2.28 5.08
CA TRP A 87 9.21 -2.06 4.88
C TRP A 87 9.88 -3.25 4.19
N GLY A 88 9.49 -4.48 4.53
CA GLY A 88 9.93 -5.70 3.85
C GLY A 88 9.56 -5.72 2.38
N LEU A 89 8.32 -5.40 2.03
CA LEU A 89 7.86 -5.31 0.63
C LEU A 89 8.63 -4.26 -0.16
N ALA A 90 8.77 -3.05 0.40
CA ALA A 90 9.55 -1.99 -0.22
C ALA A 90 11.03 -2.39 -0.40
N TYR A 91 11.59 -3.11 0.58
CA TYR A 91 12.95 -3.63 0.53
C TYR A 91 13.12 -4.73 -0.53
N GLY A 92 12.13 -5.62 -0.65
CA GLY A 92 12.07 -6.63 -1.70
C GLY A 92 12.08 -5.98 -3.08
N MET A 93 11.17 -5.04 -3.34
CA MET A 93 11.13 -4.35 -4.62
C MET A 93 12.40 -3.53 -4.91
N PHE A 94 12.99 -2.91 -3.89
CA PHE A 94 14.30 -2.27 -4.03
C PHE A 94 15.37 -3.26 -4.53
N TRP A 95 15.41 -4.48 -3.99
CA TRP A 95 16.33 -5.52 -4.43
C TRP A 95 15.96 -6.16 -5.76
N TRP A 96 14.70 -6.15 -6.17
CA TRP A 96 14.35 -6.53 -7.54
C TRP A 96 14.95 -5.53 -8.56
N PHE A 97 14.78 -4.23 -8.31
CA PHE A 97 15.36 -3.21 -9.19
C PHE A 97 16.90 -3.23 -9.15
N LEU A 98 17.49 -3.22 -7.95
CA LEU A 98 18.94 -3.19 -7.78
C LEU A 98 19.59 -4.53 -8.17
N GLY A 99 19.01 -5.65 -7.75
CA GLY A 99 19.53 -6.99 -8.00
C GLY A 99 19.26 -7.44 -9.43
N THR A 100 18.00 -7.69 -9.76
CA THR A 100 17.62 -8.29 -11.05
C THR A 100 17.84 -7.35 -12.23
N LEU A 101 17.41 -6.09 -12.16
CA LEU A 101 17.46 -5.19 -13.32
C LEU A 101 18.79 -4.42 -13.47
N THR A 102 19.64 -4.45 -12.45
CA THR A 102 20.87 -3.64 -12.42
C THR A 102 22.13 -4.49 -12.20
N LEU A 103 22.27 -5.13 -11.04
CA LEU A 103 23.49 -5.84 -10.67
C LEU A 103 23.67 -7.14 -11.46
N LEU A 104 22.63 -7.94 -11.63
CA LEU A 104 22.72 -9.22 -12.34
C LEU A 104 23.18 -9.03 -13.79
N PRO A 105 22.62 -8.11 -14.60
CA PRO A 105 23.11 -7.83 -15.95
C PRO A 105 24.58 -7.37 -15.94
N LEU A 106 24.93 -6.41 -15.08
CA LEU A 106 26.28 -5.84 -15.00
C LEU A 106 27.33 -6.89 -14.61
N LEU A 107 27.03 -7.72 -13.61
CA LEU A 107 27.91 -8.79 -13.16
C LEU A 107 28.02 -9.93 -14.18
N SER A 108 27.02 -10.08 -15.04
CA SER A 108 27.01 -11.05 -16.15
C SER A 108 27.63 -10.48 -17.44
N GLY A 109 28.15 -9.25 -17.42
CA GLY A 109 28.80 -8.63 -18.58
C GLY A 109 27.84 -8.04 -19.62
N THR A 110 26.58 -7.84 -19.26
CA THR A 110 25.55 -7.22 -20.11
C THR A 110 25.17 -5.81 -19.60
N PRO A 111 24.66 -4.91 -20.46
CA PRO A 111 24.18 -3.60 -20.02
C PRO A 111 23.02 -3.70 -19.02
N MET A 112 22.80 -2.63 -18.24
CA MET A 112 21.65 -2.54 -17.32
C MET A 112 20.34 -2.66 -18.10
N THR A 113 19.39 -3.44 -17.57
CA THR A 113 18.13 -3.78 -18.26
C THR A 113 16.99 -2.87 -17.79
N TRP A 114 17.19 -1.55 -17.88
CA TRP A 114 16.20 -0.55 -17.50
C TRP A 114 15.25 -0.24 -18.65
N SER A 115 14.54 -1.26 -19.13
CA SER A 115 13.48 -1.15 -20.14
C SER A 115 12.18 -1.78 -19.63
N LEU A 116 11.06 -1.41 -20.25
CA LEU A 116 9.76 -1.99 -19.92
C LEU A 116 9.73 -3.50 -20.24
N ASP A 117 10.19 -3.88 -21.43
CA ASP A 117 10.25 -5.27 -21.88
C ASP A 117 11.06 -6.14 -20.91
N ALA A 118 12.24 -5.68 -20.47
CA ALA A 118 13.05 -6.44 -19.52
C ALA A 118 12.40 -6.51 -18.13
N ALA A 119 11.65 -5.48 -17.73
CA ALA A 119 10.88 -5.52 -16.48
C ALA A 119 9.72 -6.52 -16.57
N GLN A 120 9.08 -6.66 -17.74
CA GLN A 120 8.03 -7.65 -18.01
C GLN A 120 8.58 -9.07 -17.98
N GLU A 121 9.70 -9.32 -18.65
CA GLU A 121 10.41 -10.61 -18.59
C GLU A 121 10.84 -10.97 -17.15
N ALA A 122 11.20 -9.96 -16.35
CA ALA A 122 11.60 -10.13 -14.95
C ALA A 122 10.43 -10.21 -13.95
N LEU A 123 9.16 -10.20 -14.39
CA LEU A 123 7.97 -10.28 -13.52
C LEU A 123 8.00 -11.45 -12.52
N PRO A 124 8.36 -12.70 -12.91
CA PRO A 124 8.45 -13.80 -11.95
C PRO A 124 9.42 -13.48 -10.79
N SER A 125 10.56 -12.85 -11.10
CA SER A 125 11.53 -12.46 -10.07
C SER A 125 11.03 -11.33 -9.17
N LEU A 126 10.15 -10.45 -9.66
CA LEU A 126 9.57 -9.38 -8.86
C LEU A 126 8.76 -9.95 -7.69
N PHE A 127 7.83 -10.85 -7.99
CA PHE A 127 7.03 -11.50 -6.95
C PHE A 127 7.91 -12.29 -5.99
N GLY A 128 8.95 -12.95 -6.50
CA GLY A 128 10.00 -13.58 -5.71
C GLY A 128 10.64 -12.67 -4.67
N HIS A 129 11.07 -11.48 -5.10
CA HIS A 129 11.66 -10.47 -4.22
C HIS A 129 10.65 -9.88 -3.23
N LEU A 130 9.38 -9.71 -3.64
CA LEU A 130 8.31 -9.27 -2.74
C LEU A 130 8.05 -10.31 -1.64
N TYR A 131 8.01 -11.61 -1.99
CA TYR A 131 7.93 -12.70 -1.02
C TYR A 131 9.15 -12.75 -0.10
N TYR A 132 10.35 -12.67 -0.67
CA TYR A 132 11.60 -12.59 0.09
C TYR A 132 11.54 -11.48 1.14
N GLY A 133 11.19 -10.26 0.72
CA GLY A 133 11.10 -9.09 1.59
C GLY A 133 10.01 -9.22 2.66
N ALA A 134 8.82 -9.69 2.28
CA ALA A 134 7.71 -9.91 3.22
C ALA A 134 8.05 -10.95 4.29
N VAL A 135 8.59 -12.11 3.88
CA VAL A 135 8.96 -13.20 4.80
C VAL A 135 10.12 -12.77 5.70
N THR A 136 11.15 -12.10 5.14
CA THR A 136 12.26 -11.55 5.93
C THR A 136 11.74 -10.58 7.00
N ALA A 137 10.84 -9.67 6.64
CA ALA A 137 10.27 -8.74 7.60
C ALA A 137 9.43 -9.41 8.69
N VAL A 138 8.58 -10.38 8.32
CA VAL A 138 7.73 -11.10 9.28
C VAL A 138 8.57 -11.95 10.23
N VAL A 139 9.54 -12.72 9.72
CA VAL A 139 10.42 -13.54 10.56
C VAL A 139 11.26 -12.66 11.48
N PHE A 140 11.82 -11.55 10.97
CA PHE A 140 12.55 -10.59 11.79
C PHE A 140 11.65 -10.00 12.89
N ALA A 141 10.41 -9.62 12.56
CA ALA A 141 9.43 -9.10 13.50
C ALA A 141 9.14 -10.08 14.65
N LEU A 142 9.01 -11.38 14.34
CA LEU A 142 8.75 -12.46 15.31
C LEU A 142 9.97 -12.77 16.21
N LEU A 143 11.18 -12.48 15.76
CA LEU A 143 12.40 -12.59 16.54
C LEU A 143 12.58 -11.43 17.53
N GLN A 144 11.93 -10.28 17.28
CA GLN A 144 11.98 -9.14 18.19
C GLN A 144 11.11 -9.36 19.44
N ARG A 145 11.56 -8.85 20.60
CA ARG A 145 10.86 -9.01 21.89
C ARG A 145 9.44 -8.48 21.88
N ASP A 146 9.22 -7.34 21.23
CA ASP A 146 7.90 -6.72 21.11
C ASP A 146 6.99 -7.50 20.15
N GLY A 147 7.54 -8.28 19.22
CA GLY A 147 6.74 -9.06 18.26
C GLY A 147 5.90 -10.16 18.91
N ARG A 148 6.44 -10.82 19.96
CA ARG A 148 5.75 -11.92 20.65
C ARG A 148 4.63 -11.43 21.56
N SER A 149 4.82 -10.32 22.26
CA SER A 149 3.77 -9.71 23.10
C SER A 149 2.65 -9.11 22.26
N VAL A 150 3.01 -8.46 21.15
CA VAL A 150 2.08 -7.92 20.15
C VAL A 150 1.23 -9.06 19.57
N ALA A 151 1.83 -10.17 19.12
CA ALA A 151 1.08 -11.32 18.59
C ALA A 151 0.06 -11.91 19.59
N ALA A 152 0.40 -11.98 20.88
CA ALA A 152 -0.51 -12.48 21.92
C ALA A 152 -1.73 -11.57 22.14
N ASP A 153 -1.54 -10.25 22.10
CA ASP A 153 -2.66 -9.29 22.20
C ASP A 153 -3.56 -9.28 20.96
N HIS A 154 -3.01 -9.65 19.79
CA HIS A 154 -3.71 -9.67 18.52
C HIS A 154 -4.70 -10.84 18.39
N LEU A 155 -4.44 -11.95 19.09
CA LEU A 155 -5.25 -13.17 19.07
C LEU A 155 -6.48 -13.14 19.98
N ARG A 156 -6.78 -11.99 20.62
CA ARG A 156 -7.97 -11.87 21.48
C ARG A 156 -9.25 -12.15 20.67
N PRO A 157 -10.20 -12.98 21.17
CA PRO A 157 -11.41 -13.35 20.43
C PRO A 157 -12.22 -12.15 19.93
N ARG A 158 -12.28 -11.07 20.72
CA ARG A 158 -12.96 -9.82 20.35
C ARG A 158 -12.33 -9.14 19.13
N THR A 159 -11.01 -9.16 19.02
CA THR A 159 -10.28 -8.56 17.91
C THR A 159 -10.48 -9.37 16.63
N LEU A 160 -10.40 -10.70 16.74
CA LEU A 160 -10.65 -11.62 15.63
C LEU A 160 -12.09 -11.54 15.11
N LEU A 161 -13.08 -11.52 16.01
CA LEU A 161 -14.49 -11.35 15.65
C LEU A 161 -14.72 -10.04 14.89
N ARG A 162 -14.12 -8.94 15.34
CA ARG A 162 -14.21 -7.65 14.65
C ARG A 162 -13.60 -7.71 13.24
N GLY A 163 -12.49 -8.44 13.07
CA GLY A 163 -11.87 -8.71 11.77
C GLY A 163 -12.80 -9.49 10.85
N LEU A 164 -13.41 -10.56 11.35
CA LEU A 164 -14.38 -11.38 10.63
C LEU A 164 -15.64 -10.60 10.24
N LEU A 165 -16.17 -9.77 11.13
CA LEU A 165 -17.32 -8.89 10.83
C LEU A 165 -16.98 -7.88 9.74
N ALA A 166 -15.79 -7.27 9.81
CA ALA A 166 -15.33 -6.37 8.76
C ALA A 166 -15.22 -7.08 7.40
N ALA A 167 -14.64 -8.29 7.37
CA ALA A 167 -14.58 -9.12 6.18
C ALA A 167 -15.96 -9.49 5.63
N GLY A 168 -16.90 -9.89 6.49
CA GLY A 168 -18.26 -10.25 6.07
C GLY A 168 -19.02 -9.08 5.46
N ILE A 169 -18.93 -7.89 6.08
CA ILE A 169 -19.57 -6.66 5.55
C ILE A 169 -18.97 -6.30 4.18
N VAL A 170 -17.64 -6.25 4.09
CA VAL A 170 -16.95 -5.81 2.87
C VAL A 170 -17.09 -6.83 1.75
N GLY A 171 -16.96 -8.12 2.06
CA GLY A 171 -17.18 -9.21 1.12
C GLY A 171 -18.62 -9.22 0.60
N GLY A 172 -19.61 -8.98 1.47
CA GLY A 172 -21.00 -8.85 1.05
C GLY A 172 -21.24 -7.67 0.09
N VAL A 173 -20.66 -6.50 0.38
CA VAL A 173 -20.76 -5.33 -0.52
C VAL A 173 -20.12 -5.62 -1.87
N LEU A 174 -18.92 -6.20 -1.90
CA LEU A 174 -18.24 -6.53 -3.16
C LEU A 174 -19.01 -7.60 -3.95
N ALA A 175 -19.56 -8.61 -3.29
CA ALA A 175 -20.35 -9.65 -3.96
C ALA A 175 -21.58 -9.07 -4.66
N LEU A 176 -22.24 -8.08 -4.05
CA LEU A 176 -23.38 -7.39 -4.66
C LEU A 176 -23.00 -6.53 -5.87
N THR A 177 -21.75 -6.06 -5.98
CA THR A 177 -21.31 -5.17 -7.06
C THR A 177 -20.57 -5.87 -8.18
N ALA A 178 -19.84 -6.94 -7.88
CA ALA A 178 -18.94 -7.61 -8.83
C ALA A 178 -19.32 -9.07 -9.15
N GLY A 179 -20.23 -9.68 -8.40
CA GLY A 179 -20.73 -11.03 -8.64
C GLY A 179 -19.63 -12.08 -8.80
N ASP A 180 -19.73 -12.90 -9.84
CA ASP A 180 -18.84 -14.04 -10.10
C ASP A 180 -17.38 -13.65 -10.40
N ARG A 181 -17.11 -12.37 -10.71
CA ARG A 181 -15.75 -11.85 -11.00
C ARG A 181 -14.83 -11.88 -9.78
N LEU A 182 -15.37 -12.15 -8.60
CA LEU A 182 -14.61 -12.18 -7.35
C LEU A 182 -13.84 -13.48 -7.15
N GLY A 183 -14.18 -14.56 -7.86
CA GLY A 183 -13.52 -15.87 -7.70
C GLY A 183 -13.45 -16.30 -6.23
N TRP A 184 -12.23 -16.61 -5.77
CA TRP A 184 -11.96 -17.01 -4.38
C TRP A 184 -12.01 -15.87 -3.35
N LEU A 185 -12.11 -14.60 -3.78
CA LEU A 185 -12.01 -13.45 -2.87
C LEU A 185 -12.99 -13.48 -1.70
N PRO A 186 -14.27 -13.90 -1.82
CA PRO A 186 -15.18 -13.93 -0.68
C PRO A 186 -14.67 -14.86 0.45
N VAL A 187 -14.05 -15.99 0.10
CA VAL A 187 -13.45 -16.92 1.07
C VAL A 187 -12.14 -16.35 1.60
N VAL A 188 -11.29 -15.82 0.72
CA VAL A 188 -10.02 -15.20 1.10
C VAL A 188 -10.22 -13.99 2.01
N ALA A 189 -11.30 -13.23 1.82
CA ALA A 189 -11.64 -12.06 2.64
C ALA A 189 -11.79 -12.42 4.13
N LEU A 190 -12.25 -13.64 4.46
CA LEU A 190 -12.29 -14.12 5.85
C LEU A 190 -10.88 -14.24 6.43
N ALA A 191 -9.94 -14.80 5.66
CA ALA A 191 -8.53 -14.88 6.04
C ALA A 191 -7.89 -13.48 6.12
N MET A 192 -8.25 -12.56 5.22
CA MET A 192 -7.87 -11.15 5.31
C MET A 192 -8.39 -10.49 6.60
N GLY A 193 -9.65 -10.75 6.96
CA GLY A 193 -10.27 -10.22 8.17
C GLY A 193 -9.59 -10.71 9.45
N VAL A 194 -9.23 -11.99 9.51
CA VAL A 194 -8.46 -12.58 10.62
C VAL A 194 -7.02 -12.09 10.63
N GLY A 195 -6.39 -12.02 9.46
CA GLY A 195 -5.00 -11.62 9.29
C GLY A 195 -4.76 -10.14 9.60
N TYR A 196 -5.72 -9.27 9.28
CA TYR A 196 -5.57 -7.83 9.45
C TYR A 196 -5.17 -7.43 10.88
N PRO A 197 -5.88 -7.85 11.94
CA PRO A 197 -5.46 -7.56 13.30
C PRO A 197 -4.18 -8.29 13.74
N LEU A 198 -3.85 -9.45 13.15
CA LEU A 198 -2.60 -10.17 13.45
C LEU A 198 -1.37 -9.40 12.98
N VAL A 199 -1.48 -8.71 11.86
CA VAL A 199 -0.40 -7.88 11.33
C VAL A 199 -0.47 -6.46 11.91
N PHE A 200 -1.69 -5.91 12.08
CA PHE A 200 -1.91 -4.50 12.37
C PHE A 200 -2.82 -4.28 13.59
N THR A 201 -2.29 -4.38 14.81
CA THR A 201 -2.84 -3.63 15.95
C THR A 201 -1.73 -3.08 16.86
N GLY A 202 -2.07 -2.03 17.62
CA GLY A 202 -1.13 -1.35 18.52
C GLY A 202 -1.45 0.13 18.74
N ARG A 203 -2.12 0.80 17.79
CA ARG A 203 -2.67 2.16 17.95
C ARG A 203 -3.99 2.34 17.18
N ALA A 204 -4.89 3.18 17.71
CA ALA A 204 -6.06 3.63 16.97
C ALA A 204 -5.58 4.52 15.82
N GLU A 205 -5.63 3.99 14.60
CA GLU A 205 -5.30 4.74 13.39
C GLU A 205 -6.55 5.47 12.86
N GLY A 206 -6.37 6.67 12.30
CA GLY A 206 -7.43 7.38 11.59
C GLY A 206 -7.85 6.64 10.32
N THR A 207 -9.08 6.86 9.88
CA THR A 207 -9.68 6.13 8.75
C THR A 207 -8.89 6.28 7.45
N GLY A 208 -8.37 7.47 7.12
CA GLY A 208 -7.62 7.68 5.87
C GLY A 208 -6.36 6.80 5.77
N PRO A 209 -5.44 6.88 6.74
CA PRO A 209 -4.27 6.00 6.78
C PRO A 209 -4.61 4.51 6.86
N ALA A 210 -5.72 4.15 7.52
CA ALA A 210 -6.21 2.77 7.53
C ALA A 210 -6.64 2.32 6.12
N ILE A 211 -7.31 3.17 5.33
CA ILE A 211 -7.65 2.88 3.93
C ILE A 211 -6.38 2.62 3.11
N VAL A 212 -5.37 3.49 3.19
CA VAL A 212 -4.11 3.33 2.44
C VAL A 212 -3.39 2.03 2.84
N ARG A 213 -3.31 1.76 4.15
CA ARG A 213 -2.76 0.51 4.67
C ARG A 213 -3.54 -0.70 4.17
N GLY A 214 -4.86 -0.60 4.17
CA GLY A 214 -5.78 -1.62 3.67
C GLY A 214 -5.57 -1.89 2.19
N THR A 215 -5.40 -0.86 1.36
CA THR A 215 -5.07 -1.01 -0.07
C THR A 215 -3.79 -1.81 -0.26
N ALA A 216 -2.71 -1.45 0.44
CA ALA A 216 -1.45 -2.17 0.39
C ALA A 216 -1.58 -3.62 0.94
N TYR A 217 -2.40 -3.82 1.97
CA TYR A 217 -2.70 -5.15 2.48
C TYR A 217 -3.48 -6.01 1.48
N GLY A 218 -4.43 -5.41 0.76
CA GLY A 218 -5.14 -6.03 -0.35
C GLY A 218 -4.18 -6.46 -1.46
N PHE A 219 -3.19 -5.65 -1.79
CA PHE A 219 -2.15 -6.00 -2.78
C PHE A 219 -1.35 -7.23 -2.36
N VAL A 220 -0.95 -7.31 -1.08
CA VAL A 220 -0.26 -8.50 -0.54
C VAL A 220 -1.14 -9.74 -0.69
N TRP A 221 -2.42 -9.64 -0.37
CA TRP A 221 -3.35 -10.77 -0.52
C TRP A 221 -3.64 -11.12 -1.97
N TRP A 222 -3.62 -10.16 -2.88
CA TRP A 222 -3.72 -10.46 -4.30
C TRP A 222 -2.51 -11.28 -4.76
N ILE A 223 -1.28 -10.92 -4.35
CA ILE A 223 -0.08 -11.73 -4.64
C ILE A 223 -0.20 -13.13 -4.02
N VAL A 224 -0.59 -13.20 -2.75
CA VAL A 224 -0.62 -14.45 -1.99
C VAL A 224 -1.73 -15.38 -2.46
N ALA A 225 -2.96 -14.90 -2.49
CA ALA A 225 -4.12 -15.73 -2.81
C ALA A 225 -4.41 -15.74 -4.31
N GLY A 226 -4.57 -14.57 -4.92
CA GLY A 226 -4.96 -14.44 -6.33
C GLY A 226 -3.88 -14.98 -7.28
N LEU A 227 -2.64 -14.53 -7.13
CA LEU A 227 -1.56 -14.83 -8.06
C LEU A 227 -0.80 -16.12 -7.73
N THR A 228 -0.81 -16.57 -6.47
CA THR A 228 0.03 -17.70 -6.04
C THR A 228 -0.78 -18.91 -5.59
N CYS A 229 -1.62 -18.78 -4.56
CA CYS A 229 -2.37 -19.94 -4.05
C CYS A 229 -3.44 -20.43 -5.03
N THR A 230 -4.15 -19.54 -5.72
CA THR A 230 -5.22 -19.95 -6.65
C THR A 230 -4.69 -20.82 -7.79
N PRO A 231 -3.64 -20.42 -8.55
CA PRO A 231 -3.05 -21.30 -9.56
C PRO A 231 -2.45 -22.60 -9.00
N LEU A 232 -1.88 -22.57 -7.79
CA LEU A 232 -1.37 -23.78 -7.14
C LEU A 232 -2.48 -24.76 -6.77
N LEU A 233 -3.65 -24.27 -6.36
CA LEU A 233 -4.80 -25.09 -6.01
C LEU A 233 -5.52 -25.61 -7.27
N ASP A 234 -5.68 -24.77 -8.28
CA ASP A 234 -6.46 -25.08 -9.48
C ASP A 234 -5.64 -25.87 -10.51
N ALA A 235 -4.36 -25.51 -10.72
CA ALA A 235 -3.49 -26.08 -11.76
C ALA A 235 -2.29 -26.88 -11.21
N GLY A 236 -2.08 -26.91 -9.89
CA GLY A 236 -1.00 -27.67 -9.26
C GLY A 236 0.41 -27.12 -9.53
N ARG A 237 0.54 -25.91 -10.08
CA ARG A 237 1.83 -25.30 -10.44
C ARG A 237 1.85 -23.80 -10.15
N LEU A 238 3.04 -23.28 -9.86
CA LEU A 238 3.28 -21.85 -9.78
C LEU A 238 3.35 -21.28 -11.20
N ASP A 239 2.60 -20.22 -11.48
CA ASP A 239 2.66 -19.52 -12.76
C ASP A 239 2.69 -18.01 -12.52
N TRP A 240 3.89 -17.44 -12.63
CA TRP A 240 4.11 -16.00 -12.58
C TRP A 240 4.55 -15.46 -13.95
N SER A 241 4.23 -16.18 -15.03
CA SER A 241 4.46 -15.68 -16.39
C SER A 241 3.71 -14.38 -16.64
N GLU A 242 4.20 -13.58 -17.58
CA GLU A 242 3.56 -12.32 -17.99
C GLU A 242 2.07 -12.51 -18.30
N SER A 243 1.73 -13.55 -19.07
CA SER A 243 0.33 -13.87 -19.41
C SER A 243 -0.54 -14.20 -18.19
N ALA A 244 -0.02 -14.99 -17.24
CA ALA A 244 -0.75 -15.34 -16.03
C ALA A 244 -0.94 -14.13 -15.10
N VAL A 245 0.07 -13.25 -15.03
CA VAL A 245 -0.01 -11.99 -14.26
C VAL A 245 -1.03 -11.04 -14.87
N ALA A 246 -1.03 -10.89 -16.20
CA ALA A 246 -2.02 -10.07 -16.91
C ALA A 246 -3.45 -10.58 -16.67
N GLU A 247 -3.67 -11.90 -16.73
CA GLU A 247 -4.96 -12.52 -16.41
C GLU A 247 -5.36 -12.28 -14.95
N ALA A 248 -4.44 -12.52 -14.01
CA ALA A 248 -4.68 -12.33 -12.57
C ALA A 248 -5.00 -10.88 -12.20
N THR A 249 -4.55 -9.91 -13.01
CA THR A 249 -4.82 -8.47 -12.79
C THR A 249 -6.32 -8.16 -12.81
N SER A 250 -7.14 -8.97 -13.47
CA SER A 250 -8.61 -8.89 -13.41
C SER A 250 -9.19 -8.90 -11.99
N THR A 251 -8.46 -9.51 -11.04
CA THR A 251 -8.84 -9.56 -9.62
C THR A 251 -8.08 -8.56 -8.75
N LEU A 252 -7.13 -7.80 -9.28
CA LEU A 252 -6.33 -6.85 -8.49
C LEU A 252 -7.21 -5.81 -7.79
N ALA A 253 -8.03 -5.08 -8.55
CA ALA A 253 -8.91 -4.03 -8.02
C ALA A 253 -9.81 -4.51 -6.87
N PRO A 254 -10.56 -5.63 -6.98
CA PRO A 254 -11.41 -6.08 -5.88
C PRO A 254 -10.60 -6.50 -4.64
N TYR A 255 -9.39 -7.05 -4.76
CA TYR A 255 -8.51 -7.31 -3.61
C TYR A 255 -8.04 -6.01 -2.92
N LEU A 256 -7.66 -5.00 -3.70
CA LEU A 256 -7.29 -3.68 -3.16
C LEU A 256 -8.46 -3.03 -2.40
N LEU A 257 -9.67 -3.08 -2.99
CA LEU A 257 -10.89 -2.55 -2.38
C LEU A 257 -11.31 -3.36 -1.14
N ALA A 258 -11.15 -4.69 -1.16
CA ALA A 258 -11.42 -5.55 0.00
C ALA A 258 -10.49 -5.20 1.17
N GLY A 259 -9.19 -5.05 0.91
CA GLY A 259 -8.23 -4.66 1.94
C GLY A 259 -8.53 -3.27 2.52
N ALA A 260 -8.79 -2.28 1.66
CA ALA A 260 -9.16 -0.92 2.07
C ALA A 260 -10.46 -0.90 2.90
N GLY A 261 -11.49 -1.62 2.44
CA GLY A 261 -12.77 -1.74 3.12
C GLY A 261 -12.65 -2.43 4.47
N ILE A 262 -11.92 -3.56 4.55
CA ILE A 262 -11.72 -4.30 5.80
C ILE A 262 -11.02 -3.40 6.82
N ALA A 263 -9.97 -2.69 6.42
CA ALA A 263 -9.26 -1.78 7.32
C ALA A 263 -10.17 -0.65 7.84
N ALA A 264 -10.98 -0.05 6.96
CA ALA A 264 -11.91 1.02 7.31
C ALA A 264 -13.02 0.54 8.24
N VAL A 265 -13.73 -0.55 7.88
CA VAL A 265 -14.82 -1.13 8.67
C VAL A 265 -14.30 -1.66 9.99
N PHE A 266 -13.14 -2.34 9.99
CA PHE A 266 -12.46 -2.74 11.21
C PHE A 266 -12.27 -1.49 12.07
N GLY A 267 -11.56 -0.46 11.62
CA GLY A 267 -11.33 0.80 12.34
C GLY A 267 -12.60 1.43 12.93
N TRP A 268 -13.67 1.49 12.15
CA TRP A 268 -14.98 2.01 12.54
C TRP A 268 -15.63 1.20 13.67
N LEU A 269 -15.70 -0.13 13.54
CA LEU A 269 -16.27 -1.02 14.56
C LEU A 269 -15.60 -0.86 15.93
N GLY A 270 -14.29 -0.61 15.97
CA GLY A 270 -13.58 -0.38 17.24
C GLY A 270 -13.79 1.00 17.81
N SER A 271 -13.99 2.00 16.96
CA SER A 271 -14.37 3.32 17.42
C SER A 271 -15.78 3.30 18.01
N LEU A 272 -16.70 2.58 17.37
CA LEU A 272 -18.04 2.32 17.88
C LEU A 272 -18.01 1.55 19.20
N ALA A 273 -17.25 0.45 19.29
CA ALA A 273 -17.12 -0.32 20.52
C ALA A 273 -16.56 0.52 21.67
N ARG A 274 -15.55 1.38 21.42
CA ARG A 274 -15.06 2.32 22.45
C ARG A 274 -16.13 3.33 22.86
N ALA A 275 -16.87 3.89 21.91
CA ALA A 275 -17.92 4.86 22.22
C ALA A 275 -19.09 4.26 23.02
N LEU A 276 -19.43 2.99 22.78
CA LEU A 276 -20.54 2.31 23.44
C LEU A 276 -20.18 1.70 24.80
N PHE A 277 -18.93 1.25 24.98
CA PHE A 277 -18.52 0.44 26.14
C PHE A 277 -17.40 1.05 26.99
N VAL A 278 -16.84 2.20 26.60
CA VAL A 278 -15.78 2.87 27.36
C VAL A 278 -16.21 4.31 27.64
N ASP A 279 -16.28 4.68 28.91
CA ASP A 279 -16.45 6.06 29.35
C ASP A 279 -15.16 6.87 29.13
N ASP A 280 -14.86 7.17 27.86
CA ASP A 280 -13.71 8.00 27.49
C ASP A 280 -14.09 9.48 27.46
N VAL A 281 -13.71 10.21 28.51
CA VAL A 281 -13.91 11.66 28.64
C VAL A 281 -13.27 12.43 27.46
N ARG A 282 -12.25 11.86 26.80
CA ARG A 282 -11.57 12.48 25.64
C ARG A 282 -12.40 12.43 24.36
N LEU A 283 -13.42 11.58 24.26
CA LEU A 283 -14.35 11.56 23.12
C LEU A 283 -15.36 12.71 23.19
N ARG A 284 -15.62 13.25 24.39
CA ARG A 284 -16.58 14.35 24.60
C ARG A 284 -16.06 15.72 24.17
N THR A 285 -14.75 15.88 23.96
CA THR A 285 -14.11 17.16 23.59
C THR A 285 -13.87 17.35 22.09
N ARG A 286 -14.38 16.46 21.22
CA ARG A 286 -14.46 16.73 19.77
C ARG A 286 -15.55 17.78 19.52
N ALA A 287 -15.21 19.04 19.76
CA ALA A 287 -16.10 20.17 19.51
C ALA A 287 -16.46 20.26 18.02
N ALA A 288 -17.73 20.00 17.70
CA ALA A 288 -18.34 20.46 16.46
C ALA A 288 -18.40 22.01 16.53
N GLY A 289 -17.77 22.69 15.57
CA GLY A 289 -17.63 24.14 15.55
C GLY A 289 -16.86 24.62 14.31
N THR A 290 -16.43 25.89 14.27
CA THR A 290 -15.73 26.55 13.14
C THR A 290 -14.55 25.75 12.54
N ARG A 291 -13.91 24.89 13.35
CA ARG A 291 -12.87 23.93 12.94
C ARG A 291 -13.35 22.84 11.96
N GLY A 292 -14.65 22.55 11.88
CA GLY A 292 -15.24 21.60 10.92
C GLY A 292 -15.48 22.24 9.56
N LEU A 293 -16.14 23.41 9.54
CA LEU A 293 -16.36 24.20 8.32
C LEU A 293 -15.05 24.56 7.62
N ARG A 294 -14.00 24.85 8.39
CA ARG A 294 -12.68 25.13 7.84
C ARG A 294 -12.04 23.92 7.14
N VAL A 295 -12.16 22.73 7.73
CA VAL A 295 -11.64 21.49 7.11
C VAL A 295 -12.37 21.22 5.80
N VAL A 296 -13.68 21.45 5.75
CA VAL A 296 -14.45 21.37 4.52
C VAL A 296 -13.97 22.40 3.50
N GLY A 297 -13.80 23.67 3.89
CA GLY A 297 -13.30 24.71 3.00
C GLY A 297 -11.89 24.44 2.45
N TYR A 298 -10.97 23.95 3.29
CA TYR A 298 -9.62 23.57 2.86
C TYR A 298 -9.64 22.35 1.97
N GLY A 299 -10.44 21.34 2.29
CA GLY A 299 -10.63 20.18 1.44
C GLY A 299 -11.19 20.56 0.07
N ALA A 300 -12.21 21.40 0.02
CA ALA A 300 -12.78 21.89 -1.24
C ALA A 300 -11.76 22.69 -2.05
N LEU A 301 -11.01 23.63 -1.45
CA LEU A 301 -10.00 24.41 -2.15
C LEU A 301 -8.86 23.53 -2.67
N SER A 302 -8.33 22.62 -1.85
CA SER A 302 -7.28 21.70 -2.28
C SER A 302 -7.78 20.75 -3.37
N GLY A 303 -9.02 20.28 -3.27
CA GLY A 303 -9.69 19.49 -4.29
C GLY A 303 -9.90 20.24 -5.60
N LEU A 304 -10.22 21.54 -5.54
CA LEU A 304 -10.33 22.40 -6.71
C LEU A 304 -8.99 22.57 -7.41
N VAL A 305 -7.91 22.85 -6.67
CA VAL A 305 -6.56 23.00 -7.26
C VAL A 305 -6.12 21.71 -7.93
N GLY A 306 -6.26 20.56 -7.26
CA GLY A 306 -5.98 19.26 -7.87
C GLY A 306 -6.88 18.98 -9.07
N GLY A 307 -8.17 19.31 -8.96
CA GLY A 307 -9.18 19.11 -10.00
C GLY A 307 -8.90 19.90 -11.26
N VAL A 308 -8.45 21.16 -11.14
CA VAL A 308 -8.03 21.99 -12.28
C VAL A 308 -6.81 21.38 -12.96
N LEU A 309 -5.77 21.00 -12.20
CA LEU A 309 -4.57 20.35 -12.75
C LEU A 309 -4.93 19.07 -13.53
N PHE A 310 -5.77 18.22 -12.94
CA PHE A 310 -6.19 16.98 -13.56
C PHE A 310 -7.13 17.20 -14.76
N GLY A 311 -8.04 18.17 -14.66
CA GLY A 311 -8.98 18.48 -15.73
C GLY A 311 -8.26 18.96 -17.00
N PHE A 312 -7.14 19.68 -16.88
CA PHE A 312 -6.32 20.05 -18.04
C PHE A 312 -5.72 18.82 -18.72
N VAL A 313 -5.22 17.85 -17.96
CA VAL A 313 -4.69 16.59 -18.50
C VAL A 313 -5.79 15.80 -19.21
N TRP A 314 -6.99 15.71 -18.64
CA TRP A 314 -8.12 15.04 -19.28
C TRP A 314 -8.67 15.77 -20.49
N GLY A 315 -8.62 17.10 -20.50
CA GLY A 315 -8.99 17.90 -21.65
C GLY A 315 -8.12 17.63 -22.88
N THR A 316 -6.86 17.21 -22.70
CA THR A 316 -5.97 16.87 -23.83
C THR A 316 -6.20 15.47 -24.40
N VAL A 317 -6.92 14.61 -23.69
CA VAL A 317 -7.20 13.20 -24.09
C VAL A 317 -8.69 12.90 -24.28
N ASP A 318 -9.51 13.94 -24.44
CA ASP A 318 -10.94 13.86 -24.77
C ASP A 318 -11.80 12.98 -23.82
N VAL A 319 -11.48 13.01 -22.52
CA VAL A 319 -12.20 12.23 -21.49
C VAL A 319 -13.40 12.99 -20.91
N LEU A 320 -13.42 14.32 -21.02
CA LEU A 320 -14.44 15.18 -20.40
C LEU A 320 -15.87 14.90 -20.86
N PRO A 321 -16.16 14.59 -22.14
CA PRO A 321 -17.50 14.16 -22.55
C PRO A 321 -17.97 12.90 -21.82
N THR A 322 -17.06 11.97 -21.52
CA THR A 322 -17.39 10.76 -20.74
C THR A 322 -17.76 11.11 -19.30
N VAL A 323 -17.10 12.11 -18.70
CA VAL A 323 -17.44 12.59 -17.35
C VAL A 323 -18.83 13.26 -17.33
N ALA A 324 -19.20 14.00 -18.38
CA ALA A 324 -20.53 14.63 -18.48
C ALA A 324 -21.67 13.59 -18.44
N LYS A 325 -21.45 12.42 -19.06
CA LYS A 325 -22.42 11.32 -19.10
C LYS A 325 -22.76 10.77 -17.71
N LEU A 326 -21.91 10.96 -16.70
CA LEU A 326 -22.19 10.55 -15.31
C LEU A 326 -23.45 11.19 -14.74
N VAL A 327 -23.86 12.35 -15.26
CA VAL A 327 -25.09 13.06 -14.87
C VAL A 327 -26.10 13.16 -16.02
N GLY A 328 -25.92 12.37 -17.08
CA GLY A 328 -26.75 12.42 -18.29
C GLY A 328 -26.60 13.69 -19.12
N ALA A 329 -25.49 14.42 -18.98
CA ALA A 329 -25.17 15.60 -19.78
C ALA A 329 -24.15 15.27 -20.89
N ASP A 330 -24.02 16.18 -21.85
CA ASP A 330 -23.07 16.07 -22.97
C ASP A 330 -22.16 17.31 -23.06
N GLY A 331 -20.98 17.13 -23.66
CA GLY A 331 -20.03 18.20 -23.99
C GLY A 331 -19.00 18.53 -22.89
N ASP A 332 -17.88 19.12 -23.32
CA ASP A 332 -16.70 19.36 -22.47
C ASP A 332 -16.98 20.29 -21.29
N ALA A 333 -17.81 21.31 -21.49
CA ALA A 333 -18.15 22.26 -20.44
C ALA A 333 -18.89 21.58 -19.28
N ALA A 334 -19.86 20.71 -19.60
CA ALA A 334 -20.57 19.93 -18.60
C ALA A 334 -19.61 18.95 -17.90
N GLY A 335 -18.75 18.27 -18.67
CA GLY A 335 -17.71 17.38 -18.15
C GLY A 335 -16.77 18.06 -17.16
N TRP A 336 -16.30 19.27 -17.49
CA TRP A 336 -15.48 20.11 -16.61
C TRP A 336 -16.20 20.44 -15.29
N VAL A 337 -17.45 20.89 -15.36
CA VAL A 337 -18.22 21.24 -14.15
C VAL A 337 -18.39 20.02 -13.24
N VAL A 338 -18.80 18.88 -13.81
CA VAL A 338 -18.98 17.63 -13.06
C VAL A 338 -17.66 17.17 -12.44
N HIS A 339 -16.57 17.19 -13.21
CA HIS A 339 -15.23 16.86 -12.75
C HIS A 339 -14.80 17.71 -11.55
N LEU A 340 -14.96 19.04 -11.63
CA LEU A 340 -14.58 19.94 -10.54
C LEU A 340 -15.46 19.78 -9.28
N LEU A 341 -16.73 19.41 -9.44
CA LEU A 341 -17.61 19.09 -8.31
C LEU A 341 -17.17 17.78 -7.61
N ILE A 342 -16.87 16.73 -8.39
CA ILE A 342 -16.33 15.47 -7.87
C ILE A 342 -14.99 15.73 -7.17
N ALA A 343 -14.09 16.47 -7.80
CA ALA A 343 -12.77 16.81 -7.27
C ALA A 343 -12.84 17.55 -5.93
N GLN A 344 -13.81 18.45 -5.75
CA GLN A 344 -14.04 19.10 -4.46
C GLN A 344 -14.58 18.14 -3.41
N GLY A 345 -15.53 17.27 -3.78
CA GLY A 345 -16.06 16.23 -2.88
C GLY A 345 -14.95 15.30 -2.36
N ILE A 346 -14.08 14.84 -3.27
CA ILE A 346 -12.89 14.04 -2.95
C ILE A 346 -11.90 14.82 -2.07
N GLY A 347 -11.72 16.12 -2.33
CA GLY A 347 -10.84 16.97 -1.53
C GLY A 347 -11.36 17.15 -0.10
N VAL A 348 -12.67 17.33 0.07
CA VAL A 348 -13.33 17.36 1.38
C VAL A 348 -13.15 16.03 2.12
N SER A 349 -13.36 14.89 1.46
CA SER A 349 -13.14 13.59 2.10
C SER A 349 -11.68 13.36 2.49
N TYR A 350 -10.72 13.80 1.67
CA TYR A 350 -9.30 13.75 2.05
C TYR A 350 -9.02 14.55 3.32
N ALA A 351 -9.47 15.81 3.38
CA ALA A 351 -9.25 16.67 4.54
C ALA A 351 -9.89 16.12 5.81
N LEU A 352 -11.05 15.44 5.70
CA LEU A 352 -11.69 14.76 6.83
C LEU A 352 -10.95 13.49 7.27
N LEU A 353 -10.47 12.69 6.31
CA LEU A 353 -9.85 11.39 6.55
C LEU A 353 -8.39 11.46 7.02
N PHE A 354 -7.64 12.46 6.56
CA PHE A 354 -6.21 12.64 6.79
C PHE A 354 -5.87 13.84 7.69
N ARG A 355 -6.88 14.42 8.34
CA ARG A 355 -6.73 15.57 9.24
C ARG A 355 -5.59 15.34 10.25
N GLY A 356 -4.64 16.27 10.28
CA GLY A 356 -3.51 16.22 11.20
C GLY A 356 -2.60 15.00 10.99
N ARG A 357 -2.47 14.49 9.76
CA ARG A 357 -1.48 13.48 9.34
C ARG A 357 -0.45 14.02 8.35
N ALA A 358 -0.69 15.19 7.76
CA ALA A 358 0.27 15.91 6.94
C ALA A 358 0.99 16.94 7.82
N TYR A 359 2.21 16.63 8.25
CA TYR A 359 2.99 17.49 9.15
C TYR A 359 4.03 18.34 8.40
N ASP A 360 4.35 17.93 7.17
CA ASP A 360 5.24 18.60 6.24
C ASP A 360 4.78 18.31 4.80
N LEU A 361 5.42 18.98 3.83
CA LEU A 361 5.07 18.80 2.41
C LEU A 361 5.25 17.34 1.95
N VAL A 362 6.29 16.65 2.42
CA VAL A 362 6.59 15.26 2.04
C VAL A 362 5.46 14.33 2.49
N SER A 363 5.01 14.47 3.73
CA SER A 363 3.88 13.70 4.25
C SER A 363 2.56 14.07 3.60
N GLY A 364 2.33 15.35 3.32
CA GLY A 364 1.18 15.81 2.53
C GLY A 364 1.12 15.14 1.16
N VAL A 365 2.22 15.20 0.40
CA VAL A 365 2.33 14.57 -0.92
C VAL A 365 2.23 13.05 -0.83
N GLY A 366 2.90 12.40 0.13
CA GLY A 366 2.86 10.95 0.29
C GLY A 366 1.46 10.40 0.56
N TRP A 367 0.72 11.01 1.48
CA TRP A 367 -0.68 10.66 1.72
C TRP A 367 -1.57 11.02 0.54
N GLY A 368 -1.32 12.16 -0.09
CA GLY A 368 -2.02 12.62 -1.28
C GLY A 368 -1.91 11.63 -2.44
N LEU A 369 -0.69 11.23 -2.81
CA LEU A 369 -0.42 10.21 -3.84
C LEU A 369 -1.12 8.89 -3.52
N SER A 370 -1.05 8.46 -2.26
CA SER A 370 -1.69 7.20 -1.83
C SER A 370 -3.22 7.26 -1.96
N TYR A 371 -3.80 8.41 -1.64
CA TYR A 371 -5.23 8.64 -1.77
C TYR A 371 -5.67 8.80 -3.23
N GLY A 372 -4.85 9.44 -4.07
CA GLY A 372 -5.04 9.51 -5.51
C GLY A 372 -5.06 8.12 -6.13
N PHE A 373 -4.07 7.29 -5.81
CA PHE A 373 -4.04 5.88 -6.25
C PHE A 373 -5.30 5.11 -5.81
N PHE A 374 -5.73 5.27 -4.55
CA PHE A 374 -6.98 4.67 -4.09
C PHE A 374 -8.19 5.13 -4.92
N TRP A 375 -8.30 6.42 -5.23
CA TRP A 375 -9.38 6.95 -6.06
C TRP A 375 -9.28 6.57 -7.54
N TRP A 376 -8.09 6.27 -8.06
CA TRP A 376 -7.98 5.68 -9.38
C TRP A 376 -8.65 4.28 -9.41
N VAL A 377 -8.34 3.42 -8.43
CA VAL A 377 -8.94 2.09 -8.32
C VAL A 377 -10.45 2.17 -8.02
N PHE A 378 -10.83 2.98 -7.02
CA PHE A 378 -12.21 3.06 -6.55
C PHE A 378 -13.08 3.94 -7.46
N GLY A 379 -12.60 5.10 -7.85
CA GLY A 379 -13.31 6.04 -8.72
C GLY A 379 -13.23 5.63 -10.19
N GLY A 380 -12.03 5.68 -10.76
CA GLY A 380 -11.78 5.45 -12.18
C GLY A 380 -12.14 4.04 -12.65
N LEU A 381 -11.53 3.01 -12.05
CA LEU A 381 -11.72 1.64 -12.51
C LEU A 381 -13.05 1.00 -12.07
N THR A 382 -13.71 1.56 -11.05
CA THR A 382 -14.87 0.93 -10.40
C THR A 382 -16.14 1.78 -10.48
N LEU A 383 -16.18 2.96 -9.84
CA LEU A 383 -17.40 3.77 -9.77
C LEU A 383 -17.79 4.38 -11.11
N MET A 384 -16.84 4.85 -11.92
CA MET A 384 -17.12 5.43 -13.23
C MET A 384 -17.78 4.41 -14.17
N PRO A 385 -17.20 3.23 -14.45
CA PRO A 385 -17.87 2.25 -15.31
C PRO A 385 -19.19 1.74 -14.71
N ALA A 386 -19.27 1.57 -13.38
CA ALA A 386 -20.50 1.16 -12.72
C ALA A 386 -21.66 2.16 -12.91
N THR A 387 -21.37 3.47 -12.80
CA THR A 387 -22.37 4.53 -12.99
C THR A 387 -22.76 4.74 -14.45
N LEU A 388 -21.83 4.49 -15.38
CA LEU A 388 -22.11 4.48 -16.82
C LEU A 388 -22.86 3.21 -17.28
N GLY A 389 -23.06 2.22 -16.41
CA GLY A 389 -23.72 0.96 -16.74
C GLY A 389 -22.90 0.06 -17.68
N VAL A 390 -21.58 0.23 -17.71
CA VAL A 390 -20.65 -0.59 -18.52
C VAL A 390 -19.86 -1.56 -17.63
N PRO A 391 -19.25 -2.62 -18.20
CA PRO A 391 -18.38 -3.50 -17.44
C PRO A 391 -17.26 -2.75 -16.72
N LEU A 392 -16.98 -3.13 -15.46
CA LEU A 392 -15.86 -2.59 -14.68
C LEU A 392 -14.54 -2.74 -15.42
N TRP A 393 -13.67 -1.72 -15.31
CA TRP A 393 -12.40 -1.63 -16.02
C TRP A 393 -11.27 -2.35 -15.26
N TRP A 394 -11.53 -3.56 -14.81
CA TRP A 394 -10.58 -4.32 -14.00
C TRP A 394 -9.66 -5.23 -14.84
N THR A 395 -9.94 -5.40 -16.12
CA THR A 395 -9.13 -6.26 -17.01
C THR A 395 -7.81 -5.60 -17.39
N ALA A 396 -6.78 -6.39 -17.72
CA ALA A 396 -5.49 -5.84 -18.14
C ALA A 396 -5.61 -4.84 -19.32
N PRO A 397 -6.36 -5.11 -20.41
CA PRO A 397 -6.51 -4.14 -21.50
C PRO A 397 -7.16 -2.83 -21.05
N THR A 398 -8.18 -2.90 -20.20
CA THR A 398 -8.86 -1.69 -19.70
C THR A 398 -7.99 -0.89 -18.71
N ILE A 399 -7.18 -1.58 -17.90
CA ILE A 399 -6.23 -0.94 -16.98
C ILE A 399 -5.11 -0.27 -17.78
N ALA A 400 -4.60 -0.94 -18.82
CA ALA A 400 -3.60 -0.38 -19.73
C ALA A 400 -4.13 0.88 -20.42
N ALA A 401 -5.36 0.82 -20.94
CA ALA A 401 -6.03 1.97 -21.56
C ALA A 401 -6.25 3.14 -20.59
N ASP A 402 -6.51 2.86 -19.31
CA ASP A 402 -6.73 3.87 -18.27
C ASP A 402 -5.42 4.39 -17.61
N PHE A 403 -4.24 4.02 -18.13
CA PHE A 403 -2.96 4.41 -17.52
C PHE A 403 -2.77 5.94 -17.42
N ALA A 404 -3.22 6.71 -18.42
CA ALA A 404 -3.15 8.17 -18.35
C ALA A 404 -3.99 8.73 -17.17
N SER A 405 -5.12 8.09 -16.87
CA SER A 405 -5.96 8.42 -15.72
C SER A 405 -5.26 8.11 -14.40
N LEU A 406 -4.49 7.03 -14.29
CA LEU A 406 -3.65 6.75 -13.12
C LEU A 406 -2.69 7.92 -12.84
N ILE A 407 -1.95 8.39 -13.86
CA ILE A 407 -1.03 9.53 -13.72
C ILE A 407 -1.78 10.78 -13.25
N GLY A 408 -2.95 11.05 -13.85
CA GLY A 408 -3.79 12.17 -13.46
C GLY A 408 -4.30 12.09 -12.02
N HIS A 409 -4.70 10.92 -11.54
CA HIS A 409 -5.11 10.70 -10.15
C HIS A 409 -3.95 10.85 -9.16
N LEU A 410 -2.75 10.38 -9.52
CA LEU A 410 -1.54 10.60 -8.71
C LEU A 410 -1.20 12.10 -8.64
N ALA A 411 -1.23 12.81 -9.76
CA ALA A 411 -0.98 14.25 -9.82
C ALA A 411 -2.04 15.04 -9.00
N TYR A 412 -3.33 14.69 -9.17
CA TYR A 412 -4.43 15.21 -8.37
C TYR A 412 -4.19 15.01 -6.88
N GLY A 413 -3.88 13.78 -6.46
CA GLY A 413 -3.66 13.41 -5.07
C GLY A 413 -2.45 14.14 -4.47
N GLY A 414 -1.33 14.19 -5.19
CA GLY A 414 -0.13 14.91 -4.79
C GLY A 414 -0.39 16.41 -4.58
N ALA A 415 -1.09 17.06 -5.51
CA ALA A 415 -1.48 18.47 -5.42
C ALA A 415 -2.44 18.71 -4.25
N LEU A 416 -3.49 17.88 -4.12
CA LEU A 416 -4.45 17.91 -3.02
C LEU A 416 -3.73 17.85 -1.66
N GLY A 417 -2.81 16.90 -1.51
CA GLY A 417 -2.01 16.70 -0.32
C GLY A 417 -1.08 17.87 -0.01
N ALA A 418 -0.41 18.42 -1.03
CA ALA A 418 0.48 19.56 -0.91
C ALA A 418 -0.26 20.84 -0.49
N VAL A 419 -1.39 21.15 -1.14
CA VAL A 419 -2.18 22.36 -0.85
C VAL A 419 -2.79 22.26 0.55
N LEU A 420 -3.33 21.10 0.94
CA LEU A 420 -3.86 20.93 2.29
C LEU A 420 -2.76 21.10 3.36
N ALA A 421 -1.59 20.49 3.17
CA ALA A 421 -0.46 20.63 4.10
C ALA A 421 -0.01 22.10 4.23
N TRP A 422 0.01 22.84 3.11
CA TRP A 422 0.34 24.26 3.10
C TRP A 422 -0.72 25.12 3.81
N LEU A 423 -2.01 24.86 3.59
CA LEU A 423 -3.11 25.56 4.27
C LEU A 423 -3.08 25.29 5.78
N GLU A 424 -2.90 24.03 6.20
CA GLU A 424 -2.81 23.65 7.61
C GLU A 424 -1.56 24.23 8.29
N HIS A 425 -0.45 24.38 7.57
CA HIS A 425 0.78 24.96 8.11
C HIS A 425 0.66 26.47 8.40
N ARG A 426 -0.10 27.21 7.59
CA ARG A 426 -0.33 28.65 7.76
C ARG A 426 -1.13 28.98 9.01
N GLU A 427 -1.94 28.06 9.50
CA GLU A 427 -2.76 28.30 10.68
C GLU A 427 -1.98 28.05 11.97
N ASN A 428 -1.51 29.15 12.56
CA ASN A 428 -0.92 29.18 13.90
C ASN A 428 -1.88 29.93 14.84
N PRO A 429 -2.75 29.24 15.60
CA PRO A 429 -3.69 29.91 16.49
C PRO A 429 -2.95 30.70 17.57
N TRP A 430 -3.20 32.02 17.66
CA TRP A 430 -2.46 32.97 18.51
C TRP A 430 -2.50 32.65 20.01
N TRP A 431 -3.46 31.85 20.47
CA TRP A 431 -3.66 31.47 21.86
C TRP A 431 -2.98 30.14 22.26
N LEU A 432 -2.35 29.44 21.32
CA LEU A 432 -1.58 28.22 21.60
C LEU A 432 -0.10 28.57 21.66
N ALA A 433 0.58 28.19 22.74
CA ALA A 433 2.00 28.45 22.91
C ALA A 433 2.80 27.79 21.77
N ARG A 434 3.57 28.60 21.04
CA ARG A 434 4.37 28.20 19.88
C ARG A 434 5.25 26.97 20.17
N ASN A 435 5.84 26.90 21.36
CA ASN A 435 6.74 25.82 21.78
C ASN A 435 6.02 24.48 21.96
N ASP A 436 4.79 24.46 22.48
CA ASP A 436 4.04 23.22 22.71
C ASP A 436 3.52 22.62 21.40
N LEU A 437 3.10 23.47 20.46
CA LEU A 437 2.70 23.05 19.11
C LEU A 437 3.88 22.53 18.31
N GLU A 438 5.03 23.19 18.38
CA GLU A 438 6.26 22.74 17.73
C GLU A 438 6.74 21.40 18.32
N ALA A 439 6.68 21.23 19.64
CA ALA A 439 7.01 19.97 20.31
C ALA A 439 6.05 18.82 19.92
N ALA A 440 4.74 19.08 19.88
CA ALA A 440 3.74 18.09 19.46
C ALA A 440 3.90 17.69 17.99
N ARG A 441 4.17 18.64 17.09
CA ARG A 441 4.46 18.37 15.67
C ARG A 441 5.75 17.57 15.50
N ALA A 442 6.80 17.91 16.24
CA ALA A 442 8.07 17.18 16.20
C ALA A 442 7.89 15.73 16.67
N ALA A 443 7.13 15.51 17.74
CA ALA A 443 6.79 14.17 18.22
C ALA A 443 5.96 13.37 17.19
N ALA A 444 4.93 13.98 16.61
CA ALA A 444 4.08 13.33 15.61
C ALA A 444 4.84 13.00 14.31
N ARG A 445 5.69 13.93 13.84
CA ARG A 445 6.58 13.71 12.68
C ARG A 445 7.53 12.55 12.94
N ARG A 446 8.13 12.51 14.13
CA ARG A 446 8.98 11.40 14.57
C ARG A 446 8.21 10.08 14.56
N ASP A 447 7.01 10.04 15.15
CA ASP A 447 6.19 8.83 15.19
C ASP A 447 5.78 8.34 13.79
N GLN A 448 5.57 9.27 12.84
CA GLN A 448 5.24 8.94 11.46
C GLN A 448 6.44 8.39 10.68
N VAL A 449 7.61 9.01 10.83
CA VAL A 449 8.86 8.53 10.22
C VAL A 449 9.23 7.14 10.75
N LEU A 450 8.99 6.89 12.04
CA LEU A 450 9.21 5.60 12.70
C LEU A 450 8.05 4.59 12.48
N GLY A 451 7.00 4.99 11.77
CA GLY A 451 5.85 4.16 11.41
C GLY A 451 5.99 3.54 10.01
N SER A 452 4.89 2.96 9.53
CA SER A 452 4.80 2.46 8.15
C SER A 452 4.46 3.53 7.13
N ALA A 453 4.14 4.76 7.53
CA ALA A 453 3.66 5.77 6.58
C ALA A 453 4.62 5.99 5.40
N PRO A 454 5.95 6.15 5.60
CA PRO A 454 6.88 6.26 4.48
C PRO A 454 6.90 5.01 3.62
N ALA A 455 6.88 3.82 4.23
CA ALA A 455 6.82 2.55 3.51
C ALA A 455 5.54 2.41 2.68
N LEU A 456 4.40 2.87 3.20
CA LEU A 456 3.12 2.84 2.49
C LEU A 456 3.11 3.78 1.29
N TRP A 457 3.68 4.97 1.41
CA TRP A 457 3.79 5.90 0.28
C TRP A 457 4.70 5.35 -0.81
N ILE A 458 5.87 4.84 -0.40
CA ILE A 458 6.83 4.18 -1.30
C ILE A 458 6.13 3.00 -1.98
N LEU A 459 5.54 2.09 -1.20
CA LEU A 459 4.85 0.93 -1.73
C LEU A 459 3.70 1.31 -2.67
N THR A 460 2.95 2.37 -2.38
CA THR A 460 1.88 2.81 -3.28
C THR A 460 2.44 3.33 -4.60
N ALA A 461 3.50 4.15 -4.56
CA ALA A 461 4.17 4.61 -5.76
C ALA A 461 4.74 3.43 -6.56
N LEU A 462 5.33 2.46 -5.86
CA LEU A 462 5.88 1.24 -6.43
C LEU A 462 4.80 0.37 -7.08
N ILE A 463 3.65 0.13 -6.42
CA ILE A 463 2.51 -0.58 -7.00
C ILE A 463 2.02 0.13 -8.28
N ALA A 464 1.88 1.46 -8.23
CA ALA A 464 1.48 2.24 -9.39
C ALA A 464 2.48 2.11 -10.55
N LEU A 465 3.79 2.07 -10.25
CA LEU A 465 4.84 1.86 -11.26
C LEU A 465 4.88 0.43 -11.81
N THR A 466 4.40 -0.57 -11.06
CA THR A 466 4.31 -1.94 -11.57
C THR A 466 3.08 -2.18 -12.44
N VAL A 467 2.05 -1.33 -12.38
CA VAL A 467 0.87 -1.43 -13.25
C VAL A 467 1.26 -1.61 -14.72
N PRO A 468 2.04 -0.71 -15.37
CA PRO A 468 2.42 -0.88 -16.77
C PRO A 468 3.21 -2.17 -17.02
N VAL A 469 4.02 -2.62 -16.07
CA VAL A 469 4.75 -3.89 -16.19
C VAL A 469 3.80 -5.09 -16.19
N MET A 470 2.69 -5.02 -15.44
CA MET A 470 1.72 -6.13 -15.34
C MET A 470 0.72 -6.19 -16.50
N VAL A 471 0.53 -5.09 -17.25
CA VAL A 471 -0.55 -4.98 -18.24
C VAL A 471 -0.11 -4.53 -19.63
N ALA A 472 1.15 -4.14 -19.83
CA ALA A 472 1.63 -3.78 -21.17
C ALA A 472 1.59 -5.02 -22.09
N GLY A 473 1.12 -4.84 -23.32
CA GLY A 473 0.98 -5.94 -24.30
C GLY A 473 -0.28 -6.80 -24.17
N ALA A 474 -1.16 -6.53 -23.19
CA ALA A 474 -2.44 -7.22 -23.01
C ALA A 474 -3.58 -6.68 -23.89
#